data_AF-A0A0C2XAI0-F1
#
_entry.id   AF-A0A0C2XAI0-F1
#
_cell.length_a   1.000
_cell.length_b   1.000
_cell.length_c   1.000
_cell.angle_alpha   90.00
_cell.angle_beta   90.00
_cell.angle_gamma   90.00
#
_symmetry.space_group_name_H-M   'P 1'
#
loop_
_entity.id
_entity.type
_entity.pdbx_description
1 polymer ?
#
loop_
_entity_poly.entity_id
_entity_poly.type
_entity_poly.pdbx_seq_one_letter_code
_entity_poly.pdbx_strand_id
1 'polypeptide(L)'
;RKVICVSIMLNSSNRLSNALQTIIGLFLHAANAPETVRELLARIGLAISTTTTHNAINNLSIQAKQDTRTFGRTMRVLYAYDNVDIYLKHSIPTITDTDSLIHLTSAIALPL
;
A
#
# COMPACT_ATOMS: atom_id res chain seq x y z
N ARG A 1 -26.18 -26.43 -2.58
CA ARG A 1 -24.80 -26.25 -3.12
C ARG A 1 -24.75 -25.24 -4.26
N LYS A 2 -25.52 -25.38 -5.35
CA LYS A 2 -25.55 -24.41 -6.47
C LYS A 2 -25.80 -22.96 -6.03
N VAL A 3 -26.79 -22.74 -5.16
CA VAL A 3 -27.13 -21.40 -4.63
C VAL A 3 -25.95 -20.77 -3.87
N ILE A 4 -25.24 -21.54 -3.05
CA ILE A 4 -24.08 -21.05 -2.28
C ILE A 4 -22.94 -20.63 -3.23
N CYS A 5 -22.63 -21.46 -4.24
CA CYS A 5 -21.61 -21.11 -5.24
C CYS A 5 -21.97 -19.83 -6.00
N VAL A 6 -23.25 -19.68 -6.37
CA VAL A 6 -23.75 -18.47 -7.04
C VAL A 6 -23.68 -17.26 -6.11
N SER A 7 -24.03 -17.39 -4.83
CA SER A 7 -23.89 -16.32 -3.83
C SER A 7 -22.43 -15.91 -3.63
N ILE A 8 -21.48 -16.84 -3.60
CA ILE A 8 -20.05 -16.55 -3.50
C ILE A 8 -19.56 -15.82 -4.76
N MET A 9 -19.95 -16.28 -5.94
CA MET A 9 -19.60 -15.62 -7.21
C MET A 9 -20.19 -14.22 -7.31
N LEU A 10 -21.45 -14.03 -6.92
CA LEU A 10 -22.11 -12.73 -6.86
C LEU A 10 -21.44 -11.80 -5.85
N ASN A 11 -21.05 -12.32 -4.67
CA ASN A 11 -20.31 -11.55 -3.67
C ASN A 11 -18.91 -11.16 -4.16
N SER A 12 -18.21 -12.06 -4.85
CA SER A 12 -16.89 -11.80 -5.46
C SER A 12 -16.95 -10.88 -6.69
N SER A 13 -18.13 -10.75 -7.31
CA SER A 13 -18.34 -9.86 -8.46
C SER A 13 -18.93 -8.50 -8.06
N ASN A 14 -19.24 -8.33 -6.77
CA ASN A 14 -19.78 -7.09 -6.25
C ASN A 14 -18.64 -6.07 -6.05
N ARG A 15 -18.76 -4.92 -6.71
CA ARG A 15 -17.77 -3.84 -6.63
C ARG A 15 -17.51 -3.37 -5.19
N LEU A 16 -18.53 -3.32 -4.34
CA LEU A 16 -18.39 -2.92 -2.93
C LEU A 16 -17.63 -3.96 -2.11
N SER A 17 -17.93 -5.24 -2.34
CA SER A 17 -17.20 -6.35 -1.70
C SER A 17 -15.73 -6.37 -2.13
N ASN A 18 -15.46 -6.13 -3.41
CA ASN A 18 -14.11 -6.05 -3.96
C ASN A 18 -13.33 -4.85 -3.40
N ALA A 19 -14.01 -3.70 -3.20
CA ALA A 19 -13.41 -2.54 -2.54
C ALA A 19 -13.04 -2.86 -1.08
N LEU A 20 -13.94 -3.51 -0.33
CA LEU A 20 -13.68 -3.91 1.05
C LEU A 20 -12.52 -4.91 1.16
N GLN A 21 -12.52 -5.96 0.34
CA GLN A 21 -11.42 -6.95 0.29
C GLN A 21 -10.08 -6.29 -0.06
N THR A 22 -10.10 -5.28 -0.94
CA THR A 22 -8.91 -4.51 -1.31
C THR A 22 -8.38 -3.70 -0.14
N ILE A 23 -9.25 -3.00 0.59
CA ILE A 23 -8.88 -2.23 1.79
C ILE A 23 -8.30 -3.16 2.86
N ILE A 24 -8.94 -4.30 3.12
CA ILE A 24 -8.46 -5.30 4.08
C ILE A 24 -7.09 -5.83 3.67
N GLY A 25 -6.91 -6.22 2.40
CA GLY A 25 -5.63 -6.73 1.91
C GLY A 25 -4.49 -5.71 1.98
N LEU A 26 -4.78 -4.43 1.70
CA LEU A 26 -3.82 -3.34 1.81
C LEU A 26 -3.49 -3.03 3.29
N PHE A 27 -4.48 -3.03 4.17
CA PHE A 27 -4.29 -2.85 5.61
C PHE A 27 -3.39 -3.94 6.20
N LEU A 28 -3.66 -5.22 5.86
CA LEU A 28 -2.84 -6.34 6.32
C LEU A 28 -1.40 -6.25 5.80
N HIS A 29 -1.21 -5.71 4.59
CA HIS A 29 0.13 -5.43 4.06
C HIS A 29 0.85 -4.36 4.88
N ALA A 30 0.17 -3.24 5.13
CA ALA A 30 0.71 -2.11 5.88
C ALA A 30 1.02 -2.47 7.35
N ALA A 31 0.21 -3.35 7.96
CA ALA A 31 0.42 -3.86 9.31
C ALA A 31 1.53 -4.93 9.40
N ASN A 32 2.21 -5.23 8.28
CA ASN A 32 3.23 -6.28 8.18
C ASN A 32 2.73 -7.65 8.67
N ALA A 33 1.46 -7.97 8.39
CA ALA A 33 0.88 -9.25 8.77
C ALA A 33 1.59 -10.40 8.01
N PRO A 34 1.79 -11.57 8.64
CA PRO A 34 2.43 -12.70 7.98
C PRO A 34 1.75 -13.07 6.66
N GLU A 35 2.55 -13.39 5.66
CA GLU A 35 2.06 -13.73 4.31
C GLU A 35 1.06 -14.89 4.34
N THR A 36 1.26 -15.87 5.22
CA THR A 36 0.35 -16.99 5.41
C THR A 36 -1.04 -16.55 5.85
N VAL A 37 -1.15 -15.53 6.69
CA VAL A 37 -2.43 -14.97 7.16
C VAL A 37 -3.11 -14.20 6.03
N ARG A 38 -2.34 -13.40 5.28
CA ARG A 38 -2.83 -12.67 4.10
C ARG A 38 -3.40 -13.62 3.04
N GLU A 39 -2.65 -14.67 2.70
CA GLU A 39 -3.08 -15.68 1.73
C GLU A 39 -4.27 -16.50 2.22
N LEU A 40 -4.33 -16.85 3.51
CA LEU A 40 -5.49 -17.54 4.08
C LEU A 40 -6.76 -16.69 3.95
N LEU A 41 -6.70 -15.42 4.34
CA LEU A 41 -7.82 -14.47 4.25
C LEU A 41 -8.24 -14.23 2.79
N ALA A 42 -7.28 -14.20 1.87
CA ALA A 42 -7.56 -14.11 0.45
C ALA A 42 -8.31 -15.34 -0.09
N ARG A 43 -7.87 -16.55 0.29
CA ARG A 43 -8.50 -17.81 -0.14
C ARG A 43 -9.93 -17.99 0.38
N ILE A 44 -10.25 -17.45 1.55
CA ILE A 44 -11.62 -17.46 2.09
C ILE A 44 -12.47 -16.27 1.62
N GLY A 45 -11.92 -15.38 0.78
CA GLY A 45 -12.63 -14.26 0.17
C GLY A 45 -12.86 -13.07 1.10
N LEU A 46 -12.05 -12.89 2.15
CA LEU A 46 -12.09 -11.73 3.04
C LEU A 46 -11.08 -10.65 2.67
N ALA A 47 -10.04 -11.00 1.93
CA ALA A 47 -9.01 -10.07 1.46
C ALA A 47 -8.66 -10.34 -0.02
N ILE A 48 -7.90 -9.45 -0.63
CA ILE A 48 -7.23 -9.72 -1.91
C ILE A 48 -5.93 -10.50 -1.68
N SER A 49 -5.49 -11.24 -2.70
CA SER A 49 -4.21 -11.96 -2.65
C SER A 49 -3.04 -11.00 -2.54
N THR A 50 -1.88 -11.54 -2.18
CA THR A 50 -0.69 -10.70 -1.99
C THR A 50 -0.14 -10.19 -3.30
N THR A 51 -0.21 -11.00 -4.36
CA THR A 51 0.04 -10.59 -5.74
C THR A 51 -0.86 -9.43 -6.17
N THR A 52 -2.16 -9.50 -5.87
CA THR A 52 -3.12 -8.43 -6.16
C THR A 52 -2.81 -7.17 -5.35
N THR A 53 -2.36 -7.33 -4.11
CA THR A 53 -1.93 -6.20 -3.26
C THR A 53 -0.72 -5.48 -3.86
N HIS A 54 0.31 -6.22 -4.28
CA HIS A 54 1.48 -5.62 -4.94
C HIS A 54 1.11 -4.92 -6.24
N ASN A 55 0.23 -5.52 -7.05
CA ASN A 55 -0.29 -4.89 -8.26
C ASN A 55 -1.07 -3.61 -7.95
N ALA A 56 -1.90 -3.62 -6.91
CA ALA A 56 -2.64 -2.44 -6.48
C ALA A 56 -1.69 -1.31 -6.06
N ILE A 57 -0.66 -1.59 -5.28
CA ILE A 57 0.36 -0.60 -4.86
C ILE A 57 1.10 -0.02 -6.08
N ASN A 58 1.50 -0.89 -7.02
CA ASN A 58 2.18 -0.45 -8.24
C ASN A 58 1.27 0.44 -9.10
N ASN A 59 0.02 0.03 -9.31
CA ASN A 59 -0.95 0.80 -10.07
C ASN A 59 -1.26 2.15 -9.40
N LEU A 60 -1.41 2.17 -8.07
CA LEU A 60 -1.58 3.41 -7.31
C LEU A 60 -0.37 4.34 -7.47
N SER A 61 0.85 3.81 -7.44
CA SER A 61 2.08 4.57 -7.67
C SER A 61 2.15 5.16 -9.08
N ILE A 62 1.80 4.37 -10.09
CA ILE A 62 1.74 4.82 -11.49
C ILE A 62 0.69 5.93 -11.64
N GLN A 63 -0.50 5.74 -11.07
CA GLN A 63 -1.59 6.72 -11.11
C GLN A 63 -1.17 8.02 -10.42
N ALA A 64 -0.62 7.95 -9.20
CA ALA A 64 -0.16 9.12 -8.45
C ALA A 64 0.89 9.93 -9.24
N LYS A 65 1.80 9.26 -9.97
CA LYS A 65 2.76 9.92 -10.85
C LYS A 65 2.07 10.63 -12.02
N GLN A 66 1.07 10.00 -12.64
CA GLN A 66 0.30 10.60 -13.73
C GLN A 66 -0.50 11.81 -13.25
N ASP A 67 -1.13 11.70 -12.09
CA ASP A 67 -1.91 12.77 -11.46
C ASP A 67 -1.00 13.95 -11.11
N THR A 68 0.15 13.69 -10.48
CA THR A 68 1.16 14.71 -10.18
C THR A 68 1.62 15.44 -11.44
N ARG A 69 1.88 14.72 -12.55
CA ARG A 69 2.24 15.33 -13.83
C ARG A 69 1.11 16.19 -14.41
N THR A 70 -0.13 15.73 -14.25
CA THR A 70 -1.31 16.43 -14.74
C THR A 70 -1.54 17.72 -13.97
N PHE A 71 -1.46 17.68 -12.63
CA PHE A 71 -1.51 18.87 -11.80
C PHE A 71 -0.32 19.80 -12.06
N GLY A 72 0.89 19.27 -12.19
CA GLY A 72 2.08 20.06 -12.51
C GLY A 72 1.94 20.87 -13.81
N ARG A 73 1.21 20.35 -14.81
CA ARG A 73 0.91 21.05 -16.07
C ARG A 73 -0.05 22.22 -15.92
N THR A 74 -0.92 22.24 -14.92
CA THR A 74 -1.84 23.36 -14.69
C THR A 74 -1.14 24.57 -14.07
N MET A 75 0.11 24.40 -13.62
CA MET A 75 0.87 25.38 -12.82
C MET A 75 0.15 25.84 -11.53
N ARG A 76 -0.87 25.09 -11.09
CA ARG A 76 -1.63 25.32 -9.84
C ARG A 76 -1.29 24.24 -8.83
N VAL A 77 -0.02 24.17 -8.46
CA VAL A 77 0.50 23.17 -7.51
C VAL A 77 1.40 23.86 -6.50
N LEU A 78 1.15 23.58 -5.23
CA LEU A 78 2.05 23.89 -4.14
C LEU A 78 3.03 22.73 -3.95
N TYR A 79 4.33 23.02 -4.02
CA TYR A 79 5.37 22.07 -3.66
C TYR A 79 5.81 22.33 -2.23
N ALA A 80 5.78 21.30 -1.39
CA ALA A 80 6.34 21.33 -0.05
C ALA A 80 7.46 20.30 0.06
N TYR A 81 8.54 20.68 0.75
CA TYR A 81 9.70 19.85 1.00
C TYR A 81 9.86 19.68 2.50
N ASP A 82 10.27 18.48 2.92
CA ASP A 82 10.55 18.16 4.31
C ASP A 82 11.76 17.23 4.41
N ASN A 83 12.48 17.32 5.52
CA ASN A 83 13.62 16.45 5.78
C ASN A 83 13.13 15.17 6.48
N VAL A 84 13.60 14.03 6.00
CA VAL A 84 13.28 12.71 6.55
C VAL A 84 14.58 12.08 7.05
N ASP A 85 14.71 12.03 8.36
CA ASP A 85 15.84 11.38 9.03
C ASP A 85 15.42 9.99 9.52
N ILE A 86 16.07 8.94 9.00
CA ILE A 86 15.82 7.56 9.40
C ILE A 86 16.97 7.10 10.30
N TYR A 87 16.64 6.80 11.55
CA TYR A 87 17.59 6.25 12.52
C TYR A 87 17.54 4.72 12.50
N LEU A 88 18.58 4.07 12.00
CA LEU A 88 18.71 2.62 12.00
C LEU A 88 19.41 2.16 13.27
N LYS A 89 18.61 1.72 14.24
CA LYS A 89 19.10 1.08 15.47
C LYS A 89 19.59 -0.32 15.18
N HIS A 90 20.81 -0.64 15.60
CA HIS A 90 21.23 -2.03 15.68
C HIS A 90 20.50 -2.75 16.81
N SER A 91 20.00 -3.96 16.53
CA SER A 91 19.28 -4.79 17.50
C SER A 91 20.20 -5.28 18.62
N ILE A 92 21.49 -5.48 18.32
CA ILE A 92 22.54 -5.86 19.28
C ILE A 92 23.66 -4.83 19.15
N PRO A 93 23.85 -3.94 20.12
CA PRO A 93 24.96 -2.99 20.09
C PRO A 93 26.27 -3.74 20.33
N THR A 94 27.11 -3.84 19.30
CA THR A 94 28.49 -4.34 19.41
C THR A 94 29.46 -3.15 19.43
N ILE A 95 30.59 -3.27 20.11
CA ILE A 95 31.57 -2.18 20.31
C ILE A 95 32.04 -1.54 18.97
N THR A 96 31.93 -2.27 17.87
CA THR A 96 32.31 -1.84 16.51
C THR A 96 31.17 -1.31 15.64
N ASP A 97 29.91 -1.54 16.00
CA ASP A 97 28.76 -1.12 15.19
C ASP A 97 28.13 0.15 15.77
N THR A 98 28.35 1.27 15.09
CA THR A 98 27.66 2.53 15.37
C THR A 98 26.30 2.54 14.66
N ASP A 99 25.25 2.94 15.39
CA ASP A 99 23.95 3.27 14.80
C ASP A 99 24.14 4.23 13.61
N SER A 100 23.39 3.99 12.53
CA SER A 100 23.48 4.80 11.31
C SER A 100 22.27 5.70 11.14
N LEU A 101 22.53 6.95 10.78
CA LEU A 101 21.52 7.95 10.45
C LEU A 101 21.51 8.17 8.94
N ILE A 102 20.36 7.99 8.31
CA ILE A 102 20.17 8.25 6.88
C ILE A 102 19.36 9.54 6.74
N HIS A 103 19.96 10.53 6.08
CA HIS A 103 19.32 11.80 5.75
C HIS A 103 18.68 11.72 4.36
N LEU A 104 17.38 12.00 4.28
CA LEU A 104 16.60 12.06 3.04
C LEU A 104 15.83 13.38 2.97
N THR A 105 15.45 13.78 1.76
CA THR A 105 14.52 14.88 1.54
C THR A 105 13.29 14.34 0.84
N SER A 106 12.12 14.57 1.42
CA SER A 106 10.82 14.25 0.82
C SER A 106 10.22 15.49 0.20
N ALA A 107 9.40 15.29 -0.84
CA ALA A 107 8.65 16.35 -1.50
C ALA A 107 7.21 15.89 -1.78
N ILE A 108 6.27 16.82 -1.63
CA ILE A 108 4.85 16.60 -1.97
C ILE A 108 4.35 17.71 -2.88
N ALA A 109 3.50 17.34 -3.84
CA ALA A 109 2.83 18.22 -4.78
C ALA A 109 1.33 18.26 -4.44
N LEU A 110 0.83 19.41 -3.99
CA LEU A 110 -0.57 19.62 -3.61
C LEU A 110 -1.28 20.50 -4.65
N PRO A 111 -2.42 20.09 -5.22
CA PRO A 111 -3.17 20.94 -6.13
C PRO A 111 -3.77 22.16 -5.40
N LEU A 112 -3.78 23.32 -6.07
CA LEU A 112 -4.31 24.62 -5.58
C LEU A 112 -5.71 24.94 -6.09
#